data_AF-A0A966TF30-F1
#
_entry.id   AF-A0A966TF30-F1
#
_cell.length_a   1.000
_cell.length_b   1.000
_cell.length_c   1.000
_cell.angle_alpha   90.00
_cell.angle_beta   90.00
_cell.angle_gamma   90.00
#
_symmetry.space_group_name_H-M   'P 1'
#
loop_
_entity.id
_entity.type
_entity.pdbx_description
1 polymer ?
#
loop_
_entity_poly.entity_id
_entity_poly.type
_entity_poly.pdbx_seq_one_letter_code
_entity_poly.pdbx_strand_id
1 'polypeptide(L)' 'MITKVGTAGEEGTGLGLRICLEFAQLNRGEIKIKNNPAGRGTCFTISLPSQQA' A
#
# COMPACT_ATOMS: atom_id res chain seq x y z
N MET A 1 -18.47 2.65 12.48
CA MET A 1 -17.35 1.94 11.82
C MET A 1 -16.09 2.65 12.27
N ILE A 2 -15.26 2.04 13.13
CA ILE A 2 -14.13 2.75 13.76
C ILE A 2 -12.89 2.51 12.88
N THR A 3 -12.58 3.46 12.00
CA THR A 3 -11.27 3.51 11.36
C THR A 3 -10.23 3.93 12.39
N LYS A 4 -9.02 3.37 12.30
CA LYS A 4 -7.94 3.71 13.22
C LYS A 4 -7.51 5.16 12.96
N VAL A 5 -7.33 5.94 14.02
CA VAL A 5 -6.89 7.35 13.95
C VAL A 5 -5.56 7.43 13.20
N GLY A 6 -5.45 8.43 12.32
CA GLY A 6 -4.25 8.72 11.56
C GLY A 6 -3.10 9.21 12.43
N THR A 7 -1.92 9.39 11.83
CA THR A 7 -0.68 9.67 12.57
C THR A 7 -0.74 11.01 13.32
N ALA A 8 -1.43 12.02 12.78
CA ALA A 8 -1.58 13.33 13.41
C ALA A 8 -2.94 13.53 14.11
N GLY A 9 -3.65 12.44 14.42
CA GLY A 9 -4.94 12.52 15.11
C GLY A 9 -6.15 12.67 14.19
N GLU A 10 -5.94 12.72 12.87
CA GLU A 10 -7.01 12.82 11.89
C GLU A 10 -7.88 11.55 11.82
N GLU A 11 -9.13 11.72 11.42
CA GLU A 11 -10.02 10.59 11.12
C GLU A 11 -9.44 9.75 9.98
N GLY A 12 -9.39 8.43 10.18
CA GLY A 12 -8.91 7.52 9.15
C GLY A 12 -9.90 7.44 7.99
N THR A 13 -9.54 7.99 6.84
CA THR A 13 -10.38 7.99 5.62
C THR A 13 -10.24 6.72 4.78
N GLY A 14 -9.24 5.88 5.05
CA GLY A 14 -8.94 4.68 4.26
C GLY A 14 -8.31 4.94 2.88
N LEU A 15 -7.98 6.20 2.56
CA LEU A 15 -7.46 6.58 1.23
C LEU A 15 -6.01 6.15 0.98
N GLY A 16 -5.21 5.91 2.01
CA GLY A 16 -3.76 5.72 1.88
C GLY A 16 -3.36 4.61 0.90
N LEU A 17 -3.91 3.40 1.04
CA LEU A 17 -3.55 2.28 0.16
C LEU A 17 -4.10 2.45 -1.26
N ARG A 18 -5.23 3.15 -1.41
CA ARG A 18 -5.80 3.47 -2.73
C ARG A 18 -4.87 4.41 -3.50
N ILE A 19 -4.35 5.43 -2.83
CA ILE A 19 -3.36 6.36 -3.38
C ILE A 19 -2.08 5.61 -3.80
N CYS A 20 -1.59 4.68 -2.96
CA CYS A 20 -0.44 3.85 -3.33
C CYS A 20 -0.68 3.02 -4.61
N LEU A 21 -1.87 2.41 -4.75
CA LEU A 21 -2.22 1.61 -5.92
C LEU A 21 -2.24 2.46 -7.20
N GLU A 22 -2.86 3.64 -7.14
CA GLU A 22 -2.92 4.57 -8.27
C GLU A 22 -1.53 5.02 -8.70
N PHE A 23 -0.65 5.38 -7.74
CA PHE A 23 0.73 5.73 -8.06
C PHE A 23 1.53 4.57 -8.64
N ALA A 24 1.39 3.35 -8.11
CA ALA A 24 2.08 2.18 -8.65
C ALA A 24 1.65 1.95 -10.11
N GLN A 25 0.35 2.03 -10.42
CA GLN A 25 -0.18 1.88 -11.78
C GLN A 25 0.30 2.98 -12.73
N LEU A 26 0.30 4.25 -12.29
CA LEU A 26 0.83 5.37 -13.09
C LEU A 26 2.30 5.19 -13.44
N ASN A 27 3.08 4.56 -12.55
CA ASN A 27 4.48 4.21 -12.78
C ASN A 27 4.66 2.85 -13.46
N ARG A 28 3.60 2.31 -14.09
CA ARG A 28 3.60 1.00 -14.79
C ARG A 28 4.03 -0.17 -13.90
N GLY A 29 3.83 -0.04 -12.60
CA GLY A 29 4.08 -1.05 -11.59
C GLY A 29 2.81 -1.72 -11.07
N GLU A 30 2.98 -2.52 -10.02
CA GLU A 30 1.91 -3.27 -9.37
C GLU A 30 2.10 -3.32 -7.85
N ILE A 31 0.99 -3.56 -7.12
CA ILE A 31 1.00 -3.86 -5.69
C ILE A 31 0.39 -5.25 -5.47
N LYS A 32 1.12 -6.13 -4.79
CA LYS A 32 0.66 -7.46 -4.36
C LYS A 32 0.50 -7.49 -2.84
N ILE A 33 -0.57 -8.13 -2.39
CA ILE A 33 -0.90 -8.26 -0.97
C ILE A 33 -0.94 -9.74 -0.63
N LYS A 34 -0.16 -10.17 0.35
CA LYS A 34 -0.12 -11.56 0.83
C LYS A 34 -0.06 -11.60 2.36
N ASN A 35 -0.40 -12.73 2.95
CA ASN A 35 -0.15 -12.97 4.37
C ASN A 35 1.35 -12.85 4.65
N ASN A 36 1.71 -12.30 5.80
CA ASN A 36 3.10 -12.23 6.22
C ASN A 36 3.66 -13.66 6.43
N PRO A 37 4.77 -14.04 5.77
CA PRO A 37 5.41 -15.35 5.97
C PRO A 37 5.80 -15.63 7.43
N ALA A 38 6.05 -14.59 8.25
CA ALA A 38 6.32 -14.73 9.68
C ALA A 38 5.06 -15.03 10.53
N GLY A 39 3.89 -15.22 9.91
CA GLY A 39 2.66 -15.69 10.54
C GLY A 39 1.73 -14.60 11.07
N ARG A 40 2.20 -13.36 11.31
CA ARG A 40 1.36 -12.25 11.76
C ARG A 40 1.43 -11.02 10.86
N GLY A 41 0.27 -10.48 10.53
CA GLY A 41 0.13 -9.28 9.70
C GLY A 41 0.15 -9.58 8.20
N THR A 42 0.37 -8.53 7.41
CA THR A 42 0.24 -8.54 5.96
C THR A 42 1.52 -8.05 5.32
N CYS A 43 1.96 -8.70 4.25
CA CYS A 43 3.07 -8.26 3.42
C CYS A 43 2.52 -7.56 2.17
N PHE A 44 2.95 -6.31 1.95
CA PHE A 44 2.66 -5.53 0.76
C PHE A 44 3.95 -5.46 -0.06
N THR A 45 3.89 -5.91 -1.31
CA THR A 45 5.01 -5.86 -2.25
C THR A 45 4.67 -4.90 -3.38
N ILE A 46 5.53 -3.91 -3.60
CA ILE A 46 5.42 -2.96 -4.72
C ILE A 46 6.50 -3.34 -5.73
N SER A 47 6.11 -3.56 -6.98
CA SER A 47 7.03 -3.81 -8.08
C SER A 47 6.94 -2.66 -9.07
N LEU A 48 8.08 -2.08 -9.45
CA LEU A 48 8.17 -1.04 -10.48
C LEU A 48 9.10 -1.53 -11.59
N PRO A 49 8.85 -1.16 -12.86
CA PRO A 49 9.81 -1.43 -13.93
C PRO A 49 11.15 -0.78 -13.63
N SER A 50 12.24 -1.53 -13.78
CA SER A 50 13.57 -0.93 -13.77
C SER A 50 13.77 -0.17 -15.07
N GLN A 51 14.09 1.12 -15.01
CA GLN A 51 14.69 1.81 -16.14
C GLN A 51 16.07 1.19 -16.36
N GLN A 52 16.19 0.28 -17.33
CA GLN A 52 17.49 -0.08 -17.88
C GLN A 52 17.90 1.07 -18.82
N ALA A 53 19.00 1.73 -18.46
CA ALA A 53 19.68 2.69 -19.32
C ALA A 53 20.46 1.96 -20.42
#